data_AF-M1IXK6-F1
#
_entry.id   AF-M1IXK6-F1
#
_cell.length_a   1.000
_cell.length_b   1.000
_cell.length_c   1.000
_cell.angle_alpha   90.00
_cell.angle_beta   90.00
_cell.angle_gamma   90.00
#
_symmetry.space_group_name_H-M   'P 1'
#
loop_
_entity.id
_entity.type
_entity.pdbx_description
1 polymer ?
#
loop_
_entity_poly.entity_id
_entity_poly.type
_entity_poly.pdbx_seq_one_letter_code
_entity_poly.pdbx_strand_id
1 'polypeptide(L)'
;MKAFIFGLGGGGDVVSAYIAYEYYKRLGYDTILGAVTWERYVEDPLPGPICEFMNADNLNDVITKLNKESYSIRNGRVVIPQIVKVLKVLNISEGYSICIREGIRKIARMIDEFALKEGIDVIVGVDAGGDVLAKGCEETLGSPLIDFIMLNVLTETKTKSVLATIGAGSDGELQQDYILRRIAEIATKGGLKDIKGIDEAISRKLDEILSVVTTEASKIPLEAFRGLYGEVSIRNNTRRVFVTPISAVMFFMEPKIVYETSPIAKVIKDSESLEDANEKLNKMGVYTEYNFELDLFSRFGNDATNVKGDEISKIRSEGKRKLGETKIKC
;
A
#
# COMPACT_ATOMS: atom_id res chain seq x y z
N MET A 1 2.58 25.75 1.66
CA MET A 1 1.99 24.57 2.30
C MET A 1 2.83 23.37 1.93
N LYS A 2 2.98 22.38 2.82
CA LYS A 2 3.78 21.18 2.61
C LYS A 2 2.90 19.93 2.71
N ALA A 3 3.11 18.96 1.82
CA ALA A 3 2.33 17.73 1.75
C ALA A 3 3.24 16.51 1.86
N PHE A 4 2.94 15.60 2.79
CA PHE A 4 3.59 14.30 2.87
C PHE A 4 2.74 13.24 2.18
N ILE A 5 3.26 12.65 1.12
CA ILE A 5 2.53 11.78 0.22
C ILE A 5 3.26 10.45 0.18
N PHE A 6 2.58 9.37 0.54
CA PHE A 6 3.22 8.07 0.69
C PHE A 6 2.41 6.92 0.10
N GLY A 7 3.11 5.89 -0.38
CA GLY A 7 2.49 4.61 -0.74
C GLY A 7 2.01 3.90 0.52
N LEU A 8 0.70 3.68 0.60
CA LEU A 8 0.01 3.24 1.81
C LEU A 8 0.11 1.74 2.02
N GLY A 9 0.01 0.95 0.94
CA GLY A 9 0.12 -0.50 0.95
C GLY A 9 1.58 -0.99 0.90
N GLY A 10 1.83 -2.07 0.15
CA GLY A 10 3.17 -2.62 -0.02
C GLY A 10 4.14 -1.68 -0.74
N GLY A 11 5.44 -2.02 -0.76
CA GLY A 11 6.50 -1.13 -1.27
C GLY A 11 6.29 -0.61 -2.69
N GLY A 12 5.57 -1.34 -3.55
CA GLY A 12 5.23 -0.92 -4.92
C GLY A 12 4.25 0.28 -5.01
N ASP A 13 3.53 0.61 -3.93
CA ASP A 13 2.54 1.68 -3.91
C ASP A 13 3.17 3.07 -4.01
N VAL A 14 4.48 3.18 -3.75
CA VAL A 14 5.24 4.42 -3.97
C VAL A 14 5.15 4.92 -5.42
N VAL A 15 4.93 4.03 -6.39
CA VAL A 15 4.71 4.40 -7.79
C VAL A 15 3.36 5.09 -7.98
N SER A 16 2.31 4.60 -7.31
CA SER A 16 1.00 5.25 -7.29
C SER A 16 1.05 6.56 -6.50
N ALA A 17 1.79 6.59 -5.39
CA ALA A 17 2.01 7.80 -4.59
C ALA A 17 2.67 8.93 -5.40
N TYR A 18 3.54 8.60 -6.35
CA TYR A 18 4.15 9.58 -7.26
C TYR A 18 3.10 10.38 -8.07
N ILE A 19 1.97 9.77 -8.42
CA ILE A 19 0.89 10.45 -9.16
C ILE A 19 0.27 11.56 -8.29
N ALA A 20 -0.01 11.25 -7.02
CA ALA A 20 -0.49 12.25 -6.07
C ALA A 20 0.60 13.28 -5.74
N TYR A 21 1.86 12.85 -5.65
CA TYR A 21 3.03 13.72 -5.45
C TYR A 21 3.09 14.82 -6.52
N GLU A 22 3.04 14.45 -7.79
CA GLU A 22 3.05 15.44 -8.89
C GLU A 22 1.79 16.30 -8.90
N TYR A 23 0.63 15.75 -8.56
CA TYR A 23 -0.61 16.52 -8.46
C TYR A 23 -0.51 17.62 -7.41
N TYR A 24 -0.13 17.30 -6.18
CA TYR A 24 0.01 18.28 -5.10
C TYR A 24 1.13 19.29 -5.37
N LYS A 25 2.22 18.87 -6.00
CA LYS A 25 3.30 19.76 -6.42
C LYS A 25 2.79 20.83 -7.40
N ARG A 26 1.94 20.45 -8.36
CA ARG A 26 1.30 21.38 -9.31
C ARG A 26 0.27 22.30 -8.65
N LEU A 27 -0.31 21.90 -7.53
CA LEU A 27 -1.13 22.78 -6.69
C LEU A 27 -0.29 23.78 -5.86
N GLY A 28 1.04 23.74 -5.97
CA GLY A 28 1.95 24.64 -5.25
C GLY A 28 2.35 24.16 -3.85
N TYR A 29 2.16 22.88 -3.53
CA TYR A 29 2.68 22.30 -2.30
C TYR A 29 4.17 21.99 -2.43
N ASP A 30 4.90 22.17 -1.34
CA ASP A 30 6.19 21.52 -1.13
C ASP A 30 5.93 20.04 -0.80
N THR A 31 6.25 19.13 -1.72
CA THR A 31 5.85 17.73 -1.62
C THR A 31 7.00 16.84 -1.14
N ILE A 32 6.72 16.04 -0.12
CA ILE A 32 7.60 15.01 0.43
C ILE A 32 7.06 13.64 0.04
N LEU A 33 7.94 12.75 -0.45
CA LEU A 33 7.60 11.39 -0.84
C LEU A 33 7.94 10.39 0.29
N GLY A 34 7.03 9.46 0.55
CA GLY A 34 7.25 8.35 1.46
C GLY A 34 6.68 7.02 0.96
N ALA A 35 6.89 5.96 1.75
CA ALA A 35 6.28 4.66 1.52
C ALA A 35 6.28 3.84 2.81
N VAL A 36 5.23 3.04 3.02
CA VAL A 36 5.35 1.89 3.92
C VAL A 36 6.36 0.92 3.31
N THR A 37 7.43 0.62 4.05
CA THR A 37 8.51 -0.23 3.55
C THR A 37 8.24 -1.69 3.89
N TRP A 38 7.30 -2.28 3.17
CA TRP A 38 7.08 -3.72 3.17
C TRP A 38 7.23 -4.24 1.75
N GLU A 39 8.40 -4.81 1.47
CA GLU A 39 8.72 -5.34 0.16
C GLU A 39 8.07 -6.71 -0.03
N ARG A 40 7.55 -6.98 -1.23
CA ARG A 40 6.96 -8.29 -1.52
C ARG A 40 8.02 -9.38 -1.39
N TYR A 41 7.59 -10.60 -1.09
CA TYR A 41 8.46 -11.80 -1.07
C TYR A 41 9.39 -12.02 -2.28
N VAL A 42 9.07 -11.43 -3.45
CA VAL A 42 9.92 -11.49 -4.66
C VAL A 42 11.14 -10.58 -4.57
N GLU A 43 11.08 -9.54 -3.73
CA GLU A 43 12.14 -8.57 -3.46
C GLU A 43 12.81 -8.85 -2.10
N ASP A 44 12.03 -9.13 -1.05
CA ASP A 44 12.50 -9.50 0.28
C ASP A 44 11.85 -10.81 0.74
N PRO A 45 12.58 -11.94 0.80
CA PRO A 45 12.01 -13.20 1.28
C PRO A 45 11.62 -13.17 2.76
N LEU A 46 12.20 -12.27 3.57
CA LEU A 46 11.97 -12.25 5.01
C LEU A 46 10.64 -11.54 5.32
N PRO A 47 9.66 -12.21 5.97
CA PRO A 47 8.33 -11.66 6.19
C PRO A 47 8.32 -10.36 7.00
N GLY A 48 7.36 -9.49 6.71
CA GLY A 48 7.11 -8.27 7.48
C GLY A 48 7.83 -7.03 6.94
N PRO A 49 7.57 -5.86 7.56
CA PRO A 49 8.15 -4.60 7.13
C PRO A 49 9.65 -4.53 7.39
N ILE A 50 10.34 -3.77 6.54
CA ILE A 50 11.71 -3.33 6.73
C ILE A 50 11.68 -2.06 7.57
N CYS A 51 12.29 -2.11 8.76
CA CYS A 51 12.36 -0.98 9.70
C CYS A 51 13.79 -0.57 10.04
N GLU A 52 14.79 -1.23 9.45
CA GLU A 52 16.22 -0.96 9.69
C GLU A 52 16.92 -0.77 8.34
N PHE A 53 17.68 0.32 8.23
CA PHE A 53 18.31 0.75 7.00
C PHE A 53 19.76 1.18 7.25
N MET A 54 20.61 0.90 6.27
CA MET A 54 21.95 1.44 6.13
C MET A 54 21.88 2.74 5.30
N ASN A 55 22.83 3.65 5.53
CA ASN A 55 22.89 4.97 4.87
C ASN A 55 21.57 5.76 5.02
N ALA A 56 21.04 5.83 6.23
CA ALA A 56 19.74 6.42 6.53
C ALA A 56 19.75 7.08 7.92
N ASP A 57 18.86 8.05 8.12
CA ASP A 57 18.71 8.76 9.40
C ASP A 57 17.39 8.38 10.07
N ASN A 58 17.45 7.63 11.17
CA ASN A 58 16.26 7.31 11.97
C ASN A 58 15.77 8.58 12.68
N LEU A 59 14.55 9.03 12.36
CA LEU A 59 13.98 10.23 12.97
C LEU A 59 13.20 9.90 14.24
N ASN A 60 12.49 8.78 14.24
CA ASN A 60 11.82 8.17 15.38
C ASN A 60 11.60 6.67 15.10
N ASP A 61 10.86 5.96 15.96
CA ASP A 61 10.61 4.51 15.86
C ASP A 61 9.85 4.08 14.59
N VAL A 62 9.24 5.04 13.87
CA VAL A 62 8.32 4.79 12.75
C VAL A 62 8.84 5.38 11.44
N ILE A 63 9.52 6.53 11.51
CA ILE A 63 9.98 7.28 10.35
C ILE A 63 11.50 7.24 10.25
N THR A 64 11.99 6.70 9.15
CA THR A 64 13.41 6.79 8.78
C THR A 64 13.54 7.58 7.48
N LYS A 65 14.46 8.54 7.49
CA LYS A 65 14.82 9.32 6.31
C LYS A 65 15.80 8.52 5.47
N LEU A 66 15.41 8.27 4.22
CA LEU A 66 16.17 7.52 3.21
C LEU A 66 16.72 8.46 2.16
N ASN A 67 17.86 8.10 1.59
CA ASN A 67 18.45 8.73 0.42
C ASN A 67 18.65 7.70 -0.70
N LYS A 68 19.24 8.14 -1.81
CA LYS A 68 19.48 7.29 -2.99
C LYS A 68 20.46 6.14 -2.74
N GLU A 69 21.18 6.10 -1.63
CA GLU A 69 22.14 5.04 -1.30
C GLU A 69 21.67 4.15 -0.14
N SER A 70 20.45 4.38 0.37
CA SER A 70 19.89 3.57 1.45
C SER A 70 19.55 2.15 0.99
N TYR A 71 19.77 1.19 1.87
CA TYR A 71 19.42 -0.22 1.66
C TYR A 71 19.20 -0.91 3.01
N SER A 72 18.68 -2.12 3.02
CA SER A 72 18.58 -2.96 4.22
C SER A 72 19.33 -4.27 4.03
N ILE A 73 19.78 -4.87 5.13
CA ILE A 73 20.32 -6.23 5.14
C ILE A 73 19.26 -7.13 5.78
N ARG A 74 18.60 -7.94 4.95
CA ARG A 74 17.50 -8.82 5.34
C ARG A 74 17.95 -10.27 5.17
N ASN A 75 18.07 -11.01 6.29
CA ASN A 75 18.53 -12.40 6.32
C ASN A 75 19.80 -12.68 5.47
N GLY A 76 20.81 -11.80 5.58
CA GLY A 76 22.08 -11.88 4.84
C GLY A 76 22.04 -11.40 3.39
N ARG A 77 20.91 -10.82 2.93
CA ARG A 77 20.75 -10.27 1.58
C ARG A 77 20.60 -8.75 1.61
N VAL A 78 21.16 -8.08 0.61
CA VAL A 78 20.92 -6.65 0.40
C VAL A 78 19.56 -6.48 -0.27
N VAL A 79 18.67 -5.73 0.36
CA VAL A 79 17.37 -5.35 -0.20
C VAL A 79 17.36 -3.84 -0.39
N ILE A 80 17.03 -3.40 -1.61
CA ILE A 80 16.86 -1.98 -1.96
C ILE A 80 15.36 -1.71 -1.99
N PRO A 81 14.81 -0.93 -1.04
CA PRO A 81 13.38 -0.62 -1.01
C PRO A 81 12.91 0.06 -2.30
N GLN A 82 11.67 -0.19 -2.74
CA GLN A 82 11.18 0.41 -3.99
C GLN A 82 11.24 1.95 -3.93
N ILE A 83 10.98 2.57 -2.77
CA ILE A 83 11.11 4.02 -2.61
C ILE A 83 12.52 4.52 -2.97
N VAL A 84 13.58 3.81 -2.59
CA VAL A 84 14.95 4.20 -2.94
C VAL A 84 15.16 4.14 -4.45
N LYS A 85 14.58 3.15 -5.14
CA LYS A 85 14.63 3.06 -6.60
C LYS A 85 13.91 4.25 -7.25
N VAL A 86 12.76 4.66 -6.71
CA VAL A 86 12.03 5.86 -7.15
C VAL A 86 12.84 7.14 -6.93
N LEU A 87 13.43 7.33 -5.75
CA LEU A 87 14.28 8.49 -5.44
C LEU A 87 15.44 8.63 -6.44
N LYS A 88 16.07 7.51 -6.81
CA LYS A 88 17.14 7.48 -7.83
C LYS A 88 16.65 7.98 -9.18
N VAL A 89 15.55 7.42 -9.70
CA VAL A 89 15.02 7.76 -11.03
C VAL A 89 14.57 9.21 -11.10
N LEU A 90 13.89 9.69 -10.06
CA LEU A 90 13.37 11.06 -10.01
C LEU A 90 14.42 12.09 -9.58
N ASN A 91 15.63 11.64 -9.23
CA ASN A 91 16.69 12.45 -8.65
C ASN A 91 16.21 13.28 -7.43
N ILE A 92 15.34 12.68 -6.62
CA ILE A 92 14.91 13.26 -5.34
C ILE A 92 15.98 12.90 -4.31
N SER A 93 16.46 13.89 -3.55
CA SER A 93 17.54 13.69 -2.59
C SER A 93 17.14 12.76 -1.45
N GLU A 94 15.90 12.91 -0.98
CA GLU A 94 15.44 12.33 0.28
C GLU A 94 13.98 11.88 0.17
N GLY A 95 13.66 10.76 0.80
CA GLY A 95 12.31 10.26 1.00
C GLY A 95 12.21 9.58 2.37
N TYR A 96 11.03 9.12 2.74
CA TYR A 96 10.79 8.62 4.09
C TYR A 96 10.15 7.24 4.08
N SER A 97 10.74 6.29 4.81
CA SER A 97 10.07 5.03 5.10
C SER A 97 9.15 5.16 6.31
N ILE A 98 8.08 4.38 6.28
CA ILE A 98 7.13 4.21 7.38
C ILE A 98 7.21 2.74 7.83
N CYS A 99 7.73 2.51 9.03
CA CYS A 99 7.71 1.23 9.70
C CYS A 99 6.37 1.04 10.42
N ILE A 100 5.67 -0.06 10.12
CA ILE A 100 4.35 -0.37 10.69
C ILE A 100 4.37 -1.48 11.75
N ARG A 101 5.53 -1.72 12.39
CA ARG A 101 5.68 -2.78 13.39
C ARG A 101 4.95 -2.47 14.71
N GLU A 102 4.89 -1.18 15.05
CA GLU A 102 4.29 -0.67 16.27
C GLU A 102 2.76 -0.60 16.19
N GLY A 103 2.08 -0.37 17.32
CA GLY A 103 0.63 -0.19 17.35
C GLY A 103 0.16 1.07 16.62
N ILE A 104 -1.07 1.03 16.11
CA ILE A 104 -1.70 2.08 15.28
C ILE A 104 -1.58 3.47 15.92
N ARG A 105 -1.90 3.60 17.21
CA ARG A 105 -1.83 4.87 17.93
C ARG A 105 -0.41 5.43 18.02
N LYS A 106 0.59 4.55 18.17
CA LYS A 106 2.01 4.96 18.21
C LYS A 106 2.46 5.40 16.82
N ILE A 107 2.09 4.66 15.76
CA ILE A 107 2.36 5.05 14.37
C ILE A 107 1.77 6.43 14.07
N ALA A 108 0.48 6.64 14.34
CA ALA A 108 -0.19 7.92 14.11
C ALA A 108 0.47 9.07 14.86
N ARG A 109 0.80 8.88 16.14
CA ARG A 109 1.51 9.90 16.95
C ARG A 109 2.88 10.25 16.36
N MET A 110 3.67 9.25 15.98
CA MET A 110 5.03 9.46 15.44
C MET A 110 5.01 10.14 14.06
N ILE A 111 3.98 9.85 13.25
CA ILE A 111 3.72 10.57 12.00
C ILE A 111 3.31 12.02 12.27
N ASP A 112 2.47 12.29 13.27
CA ASP A 112 2.12 13.67 13.67
C ASP A 112 3.33 14.45 14.20
N GLU A 113 4.21 13.82 14.99
CA GLU A 113 5.45 14.43 15.48
C GLU A 113 6.38 14.80 14.32
N PHE A 114 6.51 13.89 13.35
CA PHE A 114 7.23 14.15 12.10
C PHE A 114 6.58 15.30 11.31
N ALA A 115 5.26 15.27 11.15
CA ALA A 115 4.50 16.30 10.44
C ALA A 115 4.70 17.68 11.08
N LEU A 116 4.63 17.78 12.40
CA LEU A 116 4.87 19.01 13.14
C LEU A 116 6.30 19.53 12.94
N LYS A 117 7.30 18.64 13.03
CA LYS A 117 8.72 19.00 12.88
C LYS A 117 9.04 19.51 11.48
N GLU A 118 8.49 18.87 10.45
CA GLU A 118 8.71 19.25 9.06
C GLU A 118 7.78 20.36 8.58
N GLY A 119 6.77 20.74 9.37
CA GLY A 119 5.75 21.73 8.97
C GLY A 119 4.84 21.21 7.86
N ILE A 120 4.46 19.93 7.90
CA ILE A 120 3.54 19.27 6.97
C ILE A 120 2.09 19.69 7.30
N ASP A 121 1.39 20.21 6.30
CA ASP A 121 -0.01 20.66 6.43
C ASP A 121 -1.02 19.55 6.09
N VAL A 122 -0.62 18.59 5.24
CA VAL A 122 -1.48 17.50 4.78
C VAL A 122 -0.69 16.22 4.56
N ILE A 123 -1.29 15.11 4.98
CA ILE A 123 -0.79 13.75 4.78
C ILE A 123 -1.70 13.06 3.77
N VAL A 124 -1.11 12.38 2.78
CA VAL A 124 -1.84 11.65 1.75
C VAL A 124 -1.30 10.23 1.66
N GLY A 125 -2.10 9.26 2.09
CA GLY A 125 -1.79 7.83 1.87
C GLY A 125 -2.40 7.37 0.56
N VAL A 126 -1.62 6.69 -0.28
CA VAL A 126 -2.05 6.24 -1.62
C VAL A 126 -2.00 4.72 -1.73
N ASP A 127 -3.14 4.10 -1.94
CA ASP A 127 -3.30 2.66 -2.22
C ASP A 127 -3.37 2.40 -3.73
N ALA A 128 -2.62 1.40 -4.18
CA ALA A 128 -2.69 0.86 -5.53
C ALA A 128 -3.55 -0.42 -5.62
N GLY A 129 -4.78 -0.29 -6.10
CA GLY A 129 -5.71 -1.41 -6.23
C GLY A 129 -7.09 -1.09 -5.67
N GLY A 130 -7.13 -0.43 -4.52
CA GLY A 130 -8.38 -0.08 -3.83
C GLY A 130 -8.83 -1.12 -2.80
N ASP A 131 -7.94 -2.01 -2.35
CA ASP A 131 -8.24 -3.02 -1.34
C ASP A 131 -8.52 -2.40 0.05
N VAL A 132 -8.00 -1.19 0.32
CA VAL A 132 -8.37 -0.37 1.48
C VAL A 132 -9.88 -0.05 1.56
N LEU A 133 -10.60 -0.18 0.44
CA LEU A 133 -12.05 0.04 0.35
C LEU A 133 -12.88 -1.20 0.65
N ALA A 134 -12.24 -2.35 0.83
CA ALA A 134 -12.88 -3.60 1.23
C ALA A 134 -13.61 -3.45 2.57
N LYS A 135 -14.61 -4.32 2.76
CA LYS A 135 -15.33 -4.47 4.02
C LYS A 135 -14.76 -5.62 4.87
N GLY A 136 -14.08 -6.58 4.26
CA GLY A 136 -13.41 -7.72 4.89
C GLY A 136 -14.09 -9.07 4.70
N CYS A 137 -15.24 -9.14 4.02
CA CYS A 137 -15.96 -10.38 3.73
C CYS A 137 -15.66 -10.92 2.32
N GLU A 138 -14.93 -10.16 1.51
CA GLU A 138 -14.61 -10.49 0.13
C GLU A 138 -13.67 -11.69 0.10
N GLU A 139 -14.07 -12.76 -0.58
CA GLU A 139 -13.31 -14.02 -0.58
C GLU A 139 -11.94 -13.90 -1.27
N THR A 140 -11.84 -12.96 -2.20
CA THR A 140 -10.68 -12.68 -3.03
C THR A 140 -9.69 -11.71 -2.40
N LEU A 141 -10.04 -11.07 -1.29
CA LEU A 141 -9.14 -10.23 -0.48
C LEU A 141 -7.97 -11.08 0.03
N GLY A 142 -6.77 -10.53 -0.05
CA GLY A 142 -5.52 -11.26 0.11
C GLY A 142 -4.32 -10.45 0.58
N SER A 143 -4.38 -9.11 0.61
CA SER A 143 -3.39 -8.24 1.24
C SER A 143 -3.96 -7.09 2.11
N PRO A 144 -4.94 -7.31 3.00
CA PRO A 144 -5.60 -6.20 3.70
C PRO A 144 -4.82 -5.60 4.89
N LEU A 145 -3.78 -6.26 5.40
CA LEU A 145 -3.22 -5.90 6.71
C LEU A 145 -2.56 -4.51 6.71
N ILE A 146 -1.68 -4.24 5.75
CA ILE A 146 -1.01 -2.95 5.63
C ILE A 146 -2.05 -1.84 5.43
N ASP A 147 -2.98 -2.05 4.50
CA ASP A 147 -3.95 -1.03 4.09
C ASP A 147 -4.87 -0.62 5.22
N PHE A 148 -5.37 -1.58 6.01
CA PHE A 148 -6.22 -1.25 7.15
C PHE A 148 -5.45 -0.73 8.37
N ILE A 149 -4.18 -1.11 8.57
CA ILE A 149 -3.33 -0.46 9.58
C ILE A 149 -3.20 1.02 9.23
N MET A 150 -2.83 1.33 7.98
CA MET A 150 -2.60 2.71 7.57
C MET A 150 -3.88 3.52 7.42
N LEU A 151 -5.00 2.91 7.05
CA LEU A 151 -6.30 3.58 7.11
C LEU A 151 -6.61 4.04 8.54
N ASN A 152 -6.44 3.15 9.54
CA ASN A 152 -6.64 3.52 10.93
C ASN A 152 -5.66 4.63 11.36
N VAL A 153 -4.39 4.54 10.97
CA VAL A 153 -3.39 5.59 11.23
C VAL A 153 -3.85 6.93 10.68
N LEU A 154 -4.29 7.01 9.43
CA LEU A 154 -4.80 8.24 8.82
C LEU A 154 -6.04 8.81 9.54
N THR A 155 -6.84 7.97 10.19
CA THR A 155 -7.99 8.43 10.99
C THR A 155 -7.61 8.97 12.36
N GLU A 156 -6.51 8.48 12.94
CA GLU A 156 -6.02 8.82 14.27
C GLU A 156 -5.03 10.00 14.26
N THR A 157 -4.38 10.27 13.11
CA THR A 157 -3.52 11.46 12.94
C THR A 157 -4.31 12.75 13.14
N LYS A 158 -3.70 13.71 13.84
CA LYS A 158 -4.22 15.07 14.05
C LYS A 158 -3.96 15.96 12.84
N THR A 159 -2.85 15.73 12.15
CA THR A 159 -2.55 16.38 10.88
C THR A 159 -3.63 16.02 9.86
N LYS A 160 -4.02 16.97 9.01
CA LYS A 160 -5.07 16.73 8.00
C LYS A 160 -4.64 15.57 7.11
N SER A 161 -5.50 14.56 6.98
CA SER A 161 -5.21 13.34 6.23
C SER A 161 -6.18 13.12 5.07
N VAL A 162 -5.69 12.57 3.98
CA VAL A 162 -6.44 12.18 2.79
C VAL A 162 -6.05 10.77 2.39
N LEU A 163 -7.02 9.93 2.05
CA LEU A 163 -6.78 8.64 1.43
C LEU A 163 -6.97 8.79 -0.08
N ALA A 164 -6.03 8.31 -0.88
CA ALA A 164 -6.18 8.22 -2.32
C ALA A 164 -6.12 6.76 -2.76
N THR A 165 -6.97 6.38 -3.72
CA THR A 165 -6.88 5.06 -4.37
C THR A 165 -6.81 5.26 -5.88
N ILE A 166 -5.96 4.48 -6.54
CA ILE A 166 -5.84 4.43 -8.01
C ILE A 166 -5.71 2.99 -8.46
N GLY A 167 -6.03 2.70 -9.73
CA GLY A 167 -5.92 1.36 -10.26
C GLY A 167 -7.03 0.46 -9.77
N ALA A 168 -8.29 0.91 -9.82
CA ALA A 168 -9.42 0.11 -9.33
C ALA A 168 -9.36 -1.35 -9.84
N GLY A 169 -9.03 -2.29 -8.93
CA GLY A 169 -8.89 -3.73 -9.15
C GLY A 169 -7.52 -4.20 -9.67
N SER A 170 -6.49 -3.34 -9.69
CA SER A 170 -5.20 -3.61 -10.32
C SER A 170 -4.35 -4.68 -9.64
N ASP A 171 -4.65 -5.00 -8.39
CA ASP A 171 -4.03 -6.06 -7.59
C ASP A 171 -4.69 -7.44 -7.81
N GLY A 172 -5.81 -7.47 -8.53
CA GLY A 172 -6.62 -8.65 -8.78
C GLY A 172 -7.38 -9.16 -7.56
N GLU A 173 -7.55 -8.35 -6.50
CA GLU A 173 -8.26 -8.72 -5.28
C GLU A 173 -9.74 -8.37 -5.35
N LEU A 174 -10.06 -7.19 -5.85
CA LEU A 174 -11.44 -6.70 -5.91
C LEU A 174 -11.84 -6.40 -7.35
N GLN A 175 -13.10 -6.66 -7.66
CA GLN A 175 -13.65 -6.29 -8.97
C GLN A 175 -13.80 -4.77 -9.08
N GLN A 176 -13.56 -4.24 -10.28
CA GLN A 176 -13.62 -2.80 -10.52
C GLN A 176 -15.01 -2.20 -10.21
N ASP A 177 -16.09 -2.90 -10.57
CA ASP A 177 -17.47 -2.48 -10.28
C ASP A 177 -17.76 -2.44 -8.78
N TYR A 178 -17.18 -3.38 -8.01
CA TYR A 178 -17.25 -3.38 -6.56
C TYR A 178 -16.59 -2.12 -5.98
N ILE A 179 -15.35 -1.83 -6.39
CA ILE A 179 -14.64 -0.62 -5.95
C ILE A 179 -15.42 0.65 -6.28
N LEU A 180 -15.99 0.76 -7.49
CA LEU A 180 -16.82 1.90 -7.86
C LEU A 180 -18.08 2.03 -7.00
N ARG A 181 -18.74 0.91 -6.64
CA ARG A 181 -19.86 0.93 -5.68
C ARG A 181 -19.41 1.40 -4.29
N ARG A 182 -18.22 0.98 -3.83
CA ARG A 182 -17.66 1.42 -2.55
C ARG A 182 -17.36 2.92 -2.56
N ILE A 183 -16.75 3.43 -3.62
CA ILE A 183 -16.53 4.88 -3.81
C ILE A 183 -17.86 5.63 -3.81
N ALA A 184 -18.89 5.12 -4.49
CA ALA A 184 -20.21 5.73 -4.50
C ALA A 184 -20.83 5.78 -3.09
N GLU A 185 -20.75 4.69 -2.31
CA GLU A 185 -21.20 4.67 -0.91
C GLU A 185 -20.49 5.73 -0.06
N ILE A 186 -19.16 5.84 -0.19
CA ILE A 186 -18.36 6.87 0.48
C ILE A 186 -18.76 8.27 0.02
N ALA A 187 -19.01 8.47 -1.27
CA ALA A 187 -19.46 9.75 -1.83
C ALA A 187 -20.83 10.19 -1.30
N THR A 188 -21.79 9.27 -1.10
CA THR A 188 -23.10 9.60 -0.52
C THR A 188 -22.99 10.18 0.89
N LYS A 189 -21.91 9.86 1.62
CA LYS A 189 -21.58 10.38 2.94
C LYS A 189 -20.71 11.65 2.88
N GLY A 190 -20.47 12.20 1.69
CA GLY A 190 -19.59 13.35 1.48
C GLY A 190 -18.10 13.03 1.61
N GLY A 191 -17.73 11.75 1.53
CA GLY A 191 -16.36 11.27 1.72
C GLY A 191 -15.47 11.44 0.51
N LEU A 192 -16.01 11.43 -0.71
CA LEU A 192 -15.25 11.70 -1.93
C LEU A 192 -14.94 13.21 -2.02
N LYS A 193 -13.64 13.55 -2.05
CA LYS A 193 -13.15 14.94 -2.00
C LYS A 193 -12.61 15.43 -3.33
N ASP A 194 -11.99 14.55 -4.11
CA ASP A 194 -11.44 14.92 -5.42
C ASP A 194 -11.29 13.68 -6.33
N ILE A 195 -11.17 13.92 -7.64
CA ILE A 195 -10.88 12.91 -8.66
C ILE A 195 -9.82 13.47 -9.60
N LYS A 196 -8.76 12.70 -9.85
CA LYS A 196 -7.71 13.02 -10.82
C LYS A 196 -7.36 11.81 -11.66
N GLY A 197 -6.58 12.01 -12.72
CA GLY A 197 -6.07 10.93 -13.54
C GLY A 197 -4.61 11.16 -13.89
N ILE A 198 -4.08 10.27 -14.71
CA ILE A 198 -2.76 10.40 -15.30
C ILE A 198 -2.83 11.36 -16.48
N ASP A 199 -1.79 12.17 -16.66
CA ASP A 199 -1.57 12.97 -17.87
C ASP A 199 -0.26 12.58 -18.57
N GLU A 200 0.03 13.17 -19.72
CA GLU A 200 1.21 12.85 -20.53
C GLU A 200 2.55 13.08 -19.82
N ALA A 201 2.63 14.07 -18.92
CA ALA A 201 3.86 14.35 -18.20
C ALA A 201 4.07 13.32 -17.08
N ILE A 202 3.02 12.99 -16.32
CA ILE A 202 3.05 11.91 -15.32
C ILE A 202 3.32 10.57 -16.00
N SER A 203 2.67 10.27 -17.13
CA SER A 203 2.85 9.03 -17.89
C SER A 203 4.30 8.78 -18.30
N ARG A 204 5.01 9.81 -18.80
CA ARG A 204 6.42 9.70 -19.15
C ARG A 204 7.31 9.38 -17.95
N LYS A 205 7.04 10.02 -16.80
CA LYS A 205 7.81 9.76 -15.58
C LYS A 205 7.49 8.39 -14.95
N LEU A 206 6.24 7.95 -15.00
CA LEU A 206 5.86 6.61 -14.58
C LEU A 206 6.57 5.53 -15.39
N ASP A 207 6.76 5.73 -16.70
CA ASP A 207 7.53 4.81 -17.55
C ASP A 207 8.97 4.63 -17.06
N GLU A 208 9.64 5.75 -16.74
CA GLU A 208 10.99 5.73 -16.18
C GLU A 208 11.03 5.03 -14.81
N ILE A 209 10.06 5.30 -13.93
CA ILE A 209 9.97 4.65 -12.61
C ILE A 209 9.76 3.14 -12.73
N LEU A 210 8.81 2.73 -13.58
CA LEU A 210 8.45 1.32 -13.78
C LEU A 210 9.54 0.52 -14.50
N SER A 211 10.56 1.18 -15.06
CA SER A 211 11.75 0.51 -15.61
C SER A 211 12.68 -0.06 -14.53
N VAL A 212 12.58 0.40 -13.28
CA VAL A 212 13.43 -0.05 -12.16
C VAL A 212 12.66 -0.61 -10.96
N VAL A 213 11.39 -0.21 -10.79
CA VAL A 213 10.54 -0.66 -9.68
C VAL A 213 9.81 -1.94 -10.05
N THR A 214 9.81 -2.91 -9.14
CA THR A 214 9.07 -4.17 -9.32
C THR A 214 7.66 -4.02 -8.78
N THR A 215 6.69 -3.72 -9.66
CA THR A 215 5.27 -3.73 -9.30
C THR A 215 4.39 -4.10 -10.50
N GLU A 216 3.43 -4.99 -10.27
CA GLU A 216 2.43 -5.37 -11.26
C GLU A 216 1.17 -4.51 -11.12
N ALA A 217 0.72 -4.24 -9.89
CA ALA A 217 -0.50 -3.50 -9.62
C ALA A 217 -0.35 -2.02 -10.01
N SER A 218 0.68 -1.34 -9.51
CA SER A 218 0.93 0.08 -9.80
C SER A 218 1.35 0.35 -11.25
N LYS A 219 1.59 -0.69 -12.06
CA LYS A 219 1.79 -0.59 -13.52
C LYS A 219 0.48 -0.43 -14.28
N ILE A 220 -0.61 -1.06 -13.81
CA ILE A 220 -1.91 -1.07 -14.50
C ILE A 220 -2.46 0.34 -14.78
N PRO A 221 -2.39 1.34 -13.87
CA PRO A 221 -2.84 2.69 -14.18
C PRO A 221 -2.17 3.30 -15.42
N LEU A 222 -0.86 3.11 -15.59
CA LEU A 222 -0.14 3.61 -16.76
C LEU A 222 -0.57 2.89 -18.03
N GLU A 223 -0.72 1.57 -17.98
CA GLU A 223 -1.16 0.79 -19.15
C GLU A 223 -2.59 1.15 -19.57
N ALA A 224 -3.48 1.33 -18.60
CA ALA A 224 -4.85 1.81 -18.84
C ALA A 224 -4.85 3.20 -19.51
N PHE A 225 -4.01 4.12 -19.03
CA PHE A 225 -3.83 5.44 -19.64
C PHE A 225 -3.35 5.35 -21.10
N ARG A 226 -2.51 4.35 -21.41
CA ARG A 226 -2.01 4.07 -22.76
C ARG A 226 -2.99 3.29 -23.65
N GLY A 227 -4.19 2.99 -23.15
CA GLY A 227 -5.27 2.36 -23.91
C GLY A 227 -5.38 0.84 -23.74
N LEU A 228 -4.68 0.23 -22.78
CA LEU A 228 -4.91 -1.17 -22.42
C LEU A 228 -6.36 -1.33 -21.93
N TYR A 229 -7.07 -2.29 -22.53
CA TYR A 229 -8.44 -2.64 -22.17
C TYR A 229 -8.61 -4.16 -22.24
N GLY A 230 -9.27 -4.74 -21.24
CA GLY A 230 -9.56 -6.17 -21.18
C GLY A 230 -8.82 -6.89 -20.06
N GLU A 231 -8.83 -8.23 -20.11
CA GLU A 231 -8.28 -9.08 -19.06
C GLU A 231 -6.75 -9.23 -19.20
N VAL A 232 -6.02 -9.01 -18.10
CA VAL A 232 -4.59 -9.30 -17.98
C VAL A 232 -4.31 -10.19 -16.78
N SER A 233 -3.31 -11.07 -16.93
CA SER A 233 -2.84 -11.91 -15.85
C SER A 233 -1.71 -11.23 -15.08
N ILE A 234 -1.75 -11.34 -13.75
CA ILE A 234 -0.72 -10.83 -12.85
C ILE A 234 -0.36 -11.90 -11.80
N ARG A 235 0.68 -11.62 -11.00
CA ARG A 235 1.12 -12.43 -9.87
C ARG A 235 1.44 -13.86 -10.30
N ASN A 236 2.29 -14.02 -11.32
CA ASN A 236 2.61 -15.33 -11.93
C ASN A 236 1.36 -16.12 -12.37
N ASN A 237 0.40 -15.45 -13.02
CA ASN A 237 -0.88 -16.00 -13.49
C ASN A 237 -1.83 -16.50 -12.37
N THR A 238 -1.58 -16.15 -11.12
CA THR A 238 -2.47 -16.53 -10.00
C THR A 238 -3.69 -15.64 -9.88
N ARG A 239 -3.68 -14.45 -10.53
CA ARG A 239 -4.79 -13.49 -10.52
C ARG A 239 -5.00 -12.87 -11.90
N ARG A 240 -6.23 -12.38 -12.11
CA ARG A 240 -6.65 -11.69 -13.32
C ARG A 240 -7.24 -10.33 -12.98
N VAL A 241 -6.97 -9.35 -13.83
CA VAL A 241 -7.43 -7.97 -13.70
C VAL A 241 -8.14 -7.59 -14.99
N PHE A 242 -9.34 -7.03 -14.88
CA PHE A 242 -10.02 -6.43 -16.02
C PHE A 242 -9.71 -4.92 -16.08
N VAL A 243 -8.85 -4.54 -17.02
CA VAL A 243 -8.37 -3.16 -17.18
C VAL A 243 -9.35 -2.36 -18.01
N THR A 244 -9.66 -1.14 -17.54
CA THR A 244 -10.45 -0.14 -18.26
C THR A 244 -9.83 1.25 -18.03
N PRO A 245 -10.27 2.30 -18.75
CA PRO A 245 -9.80 3.67 -18.48
C PRO A 245 -10.00 4.14 -17.03
N ILE A 246 -10.95 3.56 -16.30
CA ILE A 246 -11.15 3.85 -14.86
C ILE A 246 -9.94 3.45 -14.02
N SER A 247 -9.16 2.45 -14.43
CA SER A 247 -7.93 2.07 -13.73
C SER A 247 -6.89 3.20 -13.72
N ALA A 248 -6.96 4.17 -14.63
CA ALA A 248 -6.10 5.36 -14.65
C ALA A 248 -6.64 6.53 -13.80
N VAL A 249 -7.76 6.35 -13.10
CA VAL A 249 -8.43 7.38 -12.28
C VAL A 249 -8.08 7.19 -10.81
N MET A 250 -7.64 8.26 -10.17
CA MET A 250 -7.38 8.37 -8.74
C MET A 250 -8.56 9.07 -8.03
N PHE A 251 -9.02 8.49 -6.94
CA PHE A 251 -10.09 9.03 -6.10
C PHE A 251 -9.49 9.45 -4.74
N PHE A 252 -9.70 10.70 -4.34
CA PHE A 252 -9.28 11.22 -3.04
C PHE A 252 -10.46 11.27 -2.10
N MET A 253 -10.32 10.69 -0.91
CA MET A 253 -11.39 10.44 0.05
C MET A 253 -10.99 10.85 1.46
N GLU A 254 -11.98 11.17 2.28
CA GLU A 254 -11.85 11.41 3.71
C GLU A 254 -11.65 10.07 4.46
N PRO A 255 -10.48 9.83 5.06
CA PRO A 255 -10.16 8.55 5.72
C PRO A 255 -11.21 8.15 6.76
N LYS A 256 -11.74 9.11 7.53
CA LYS A 256 -12.73 8.84 8.58
C LYS A 256 -14.03 8.27 8.00
N ILE A 257 -14.47 8.78 6.85
CA ILE A 257 -15.69 8.29 6.18
C ILE A 257 -15.45 6.90 5.58
N VAL A 258 -14.26 6.65 5.02
CA VAL A 258 -13.88 5.31 4.54
C VAL A 258 -13.93 4.31 5.69
N TYR A 259 -13.27 4.63 6.82
CA TYR A 259 -13.27 3.83 8.04
C TYR A 259 -14.68 3.54 8.57
N GLU A 260 -15.58 4.53 8.60
CA GLU A 260 -16.96 4.34 9.06
C GLU A 260 -17.69 3.25 8.29
N THR A 261 -17.40 3.11 6.99
CA THR A 261 -17.98 2.13 6.07
C THR A 261 -17.21 0.80 5.99
N SER A 262 -16.11 0.64 6.75
CA SER A 262 -15.24 -0.53 6.69
C SER A 262 -15.27 -1.33 8.00
N PRO A 263 -16.02 -2.46 8.05
CA PRO A 263 -16.02 -3.36 9.21
C PRO A 263 -14.63 -3.89 9.56
N ILE A 264 -13.82 -4.29 8.57
CA ILE A 264 -12.45 -4.79 8.78
C ILE A 264 -11.53 -3.76 9.43
N ALA A 265 -11.64 -2.48 9.08
CA ALA A 265 -10.87 -1.43 9.72
C ALA A 265 -11.15 -1.36 11.24
N LYS A 266 -12.42 -1.57 11.64
CA LYS A 266 -12.85 -1.55 13.04
C LYS A 266 -12.32 -2.75 13.84
N VAL A 267 -12.08 -3.89 13.19
CA VAL A 267 -11.54 -5.10 13.84
C VAL A 267 -10.17 -4.86 14.46
N ILE A 268 -9.32 -4.07 13.78
CA ILE A 268 -7.93 -3.85 14.20
C ILE A 268 -7.68 -2.49 14.85
N LYS A 269 -8.71 -1.66 15.06
CA LYS A 269 -8.59 -0.26 15.51
C LYS A 269 -7.63 -0.07 16.70
N ASP A 270 -7.74 -0.94 17.70
CA ASP A 270 -6.97 -0.87 18.94
C ASP A 270 -5.76 -1.82 18.92
N SER A 271 -5.13 -2.02 17.76
CA SER A 271 -3.98 -2.90 17.65
C SER A 271 -2.69 -2.30 18.19
N GLU A 272 -2.00 -3.11 19.00
CA GLU A 272 -0.79 -2.71 19.73
C GLU A 272 0.52 -3.08 19.00
N SER A 273 0.43 -3.94 17.98
CA SER A 273 1.52 -4.24 17.05
C SER A 273 0.98 -4.75 15.71
N LEU A 274 1.89 -4.94 14.75
CA LEU A 274 1.60 -5.63 13.49
C LEU A 274 1.03 -7.04 13.72
N GLU A 275 1.65 -7.80 14.61
CA GLU A 275 1.23 -9.16 14.94
C GLU A 275 -0.15 -9.19 15.60
N ASP A 276 -0.46 -8.24 16.49
CA ASP A 276 -1.79 -8.12 17.10
C ASP A 276 -2.87 -7.75 16.07
N ALA A 277 -2.59 -6.82 15.15
CA ALA A 277 -3.48 -6.53 14.02
C ALA A 277 -3.74 -7.78 13.16
N ASN A 278 -2.68 -8.50 12.81
CA ASN A 278 -2.78 -9.74 12.07
C ASN A 278 -3.59 -10.81 12.81
N GLU A 279 -3.36 -11.00 14.11
CA GLU A 279 -4.11 -11.95 14.93
C GLU A 279 -5.60 -11.62 15.01
N LYS A 280 -5.95 -10.34 15.12
CA LYS A 280 -7.36 -9.90 15.12
C LYS A 280 -8.04 -10.17 13.78
N LEU A 281 -7.35 -9.95 12.66
CA LEU A 281 -7.85 -10.33 11.33
C LEU A 281 -8.00 -11.85 11.19
N ASN A 282 -7.03 -12.61 11.67
CA ASN A 282 -7.06 -14.08 11.66
C ASN A 282 -8.24 -14.64 12.46
N LYS A 283 -8.56 -14.06 13.62
CA LYS A 283 -9.76 -14.42 14.42
C LYS A 283 -11.08 -14.19 13.67
N MET A 284 -11.06 -13.35 12.64
CA MET A 284 -12.19 -13.08 11.75
C MET A 284 -12.09 -13.82 10.41
N GLY A 285 -11.19 -14.81 10.31
CA GLY A 285 -10.97 -15.67 9.14
C GLY A 285 -10.30 -14.99 7.95
N VAL A 286 -9.69 -13.82 8.15
CA VAL A 286 -8.96 -13.10 7.11
C VAL A 286 -7.52 -13.60 7.09
N TYR A 287 -7.13 -14.29 6.03
CA TYR A 287 -5.75 -14.69 5.78
C TYR A 287 -4.98 -13.55 5.10
N THR A 288 -4.03 -12.96 5.83
CA THR A 288 -3.31 -11.75 5.41
C THR A 288 -2.08 -12.06 4.55
N GLU A 289 -1.53 -11.02 3.94
CA GLU A 289 -0.22 -11.01 3.31
C GLU A 289 0.90 -11.43 4.28
N TYR A 290 0.78 -11.10 5.57
CA TYR A 290 1.78 -11.52 6.56
C TYR A 290 1.73 -13.01 6.84
N ASN A 291 0.53 -13.61 6.93
CA ASN A 291 0.42 -15.07 7.06
C ASN A 291 1.00 -15.78 5.84
N PHE A 292 0.71 -15.24 4.65
CA PHE A 292 1.23 -15.76 3.40
C PHE A 292 2.76 -15.76 3.39
N GLU A 293 3.40 -14.66 3.76
CA GLU A 293 4.85 -14.57 3.80
C GLU A 293 5.46 -15.49 4.86
N LEU A 294 4.85 -15.60 6.05
CA LEU A 294 5.30 -16.53 7.09
C LEU A 294 5.21 -18.00 6.63
N ASP A 295 4.09 -18.41 6.05
CA ASP A 295 3.92 -19.76 5.51
C ASP A 295 4.90 -20.04 4.37
N LEU A 296 5.13 -19.06 3.47
CA LEU A 296 6.07 -19.17 2.36
C LEU A 296 7.51 -19.30 2.85
N PHE A 297 7.95 -18.40 3.74
CA PHE A 297 9.30 -18.40 4.29
C PHE A 297 9.57 -19.64 5.15
N SER A 298 8.59 -20.12 5.91
CA SER A 298 8.75 -21.35 6.69
C SER A 298 9.04 -22.59 5.84
N ARG A 299 8.58 -22.61 4.57
CA ARG A 299 8.79 -23.73 3.64
C ARG A 299 10.05 -23.59 2.79
N PHE A 300 10.36 -22.38 2.35
CA PHE A 300 11.40 -22.14 1.33
C PHE A 300 12.55 -21.25 1.81
N GLY A 301 12.43 -20.64 2.98
CA GLY A 301 13.39 -19.68 3.51
C GLY A 301 13.72 -18.60 2.47
N ASN A 302 15.02 -18.43 2.21
CA ASN A 302 15.52 -17.47 1.23
C ASN A 302 15.16 -17.80 -0.23
N ASP A 303 14.71 -19.01 -0.55
CA ASP A 303 14.28 -19.38 -1.90
C ASP A 303 12.82 -19.02 -2.18
N ALA A 304 12.12 -18.43 -1.20
CA ALA A 304 10.75 -17.92 -1.36
C ALA A 304 10.57 -17.01 -2.58
N THR A 305 11.59 -16.23 -2.95
CA THR A 305 11.59 -15.31 -4.10
C THR A 305 11.36 -16.02 -5.44
N ASN A 306 11.69 -17.32 -5.54
CA ASN A 306 11.69 -18.09 -6.79
C ASN A 306 10.51 -19.07 -6.91
N VAL A 307 9.55 -19.02 -5.99
CA VAL A 307 8.42 -19.95 -5.93
C VAL A 307 7.43 -19.70 -7.07
N LYS A 308 6.98 -20.77 -7.72
CA LYS A 308 6.05 -20.74 -8.86
C LYS A 308 4.59 -20.48 -8.43
N GLY A 309 3.78 -20.01 -9.37
CA GLY A 309 2.36 -19.67 -9.16
C GLY A 309 1.52 -20.79 -8.50
N ASP A 310 1.67 -22.04 -8.94
CA ASP A 310 0.87 -23.15 -8.41
C ASP A 310 1.14 -23.41 -6.91
N GLU A 311 2.40 -23.32 -6.48
CA GLU A 311 2.79 -23.47 -5.08
C GLU A 311 2.30 -22.28 -4.24
N ILE A 312 2.33 -21.06 -4.79
CA ILE A 312 1.77 -19.86 -4.14
C ILE A 312 0.27 -20.04 -3.88
N SER A 313 -0.48 -20.47 -4.90
CA SER A 313 -1.92 -20.72 -4.75
C SER A 313 -2.20 -21.80 -3.72
N LYS A 314 -1.42 -22.88 -3.72
CA LYS A 314 -1.55 -23.96 -2.73
C LYS A 314 -1.32 -23.48 -1.30
N ILE A 315 -0.27 -22.69 -1.06
CA ILE A 315 0.01 -22.10 0.26
C ILE A 315 -1.16 -21.25 0.73
N ARG A 316 -1.67 -20.35 -0.12
CA ARG A 316 -2.82 -19.49 0.23
C ARG A 316 -4.07 -20.31 0.56
N SER A 317 -4.38 -21.33 -0.24
CA SER A 317 -5.52 -22.22 0.03
C SER A 317 -5.36 -22.99 1.34
N GLU A 318 -4.17 -23.52 1.62
CA GLU A 318 -3.88 -24.22 2.87
C GLU A 318 -3.96 -23.30 4.08
N GLY A 319 -3.40 -22.09 3.97
CA GLY A 319 -3.44 -21.06 5.01
C GLY A 319 -4.86 -20.60 5.33
N LYS A 320 -5.67 -20.27 4.31
CA LYS A 320 -7.09 -19.93 4.48
C LYS A 320 -7.86 -21.04 5.19
N ARG A 321 -7.62 -22.31 4.83
CA ARG A 321 -8.28 -23.46 5.47
C ARG A 321 -7.91 -23.62 6.95
N LYS A 322 -6.70 -23.22 7.37
CA LYS A 322 -6.28 -23.28 8.79
C LYS A 322 -7.03 -22.27 9.68
N LEU A 323 -7.47 -21.13 9.14
CA LEU A 323 -8.15 -20.09 9.90
C LEU A 323 -9.63 -20.39 10.21
N GLY A 324 -10.23 -21.37 9.54
CA GLY A 324 -11.64 -21.77 9.74
C GLY A 324 -12.64 -20.92 8.96
N GLU A 325 -13.94 -21.10 9.25
CA GLU A 325 -15.05 -20.51 8.47
C GLU A 325 -15.60 -19.19 9.04
N THR A 326 -15.02 -18.65 10.12
CA THR A 326 -15.45 -17.34 10.65
C THR A 326 -15.23 -16.28 9.59
N LYS A 327 -16.25 -15.47 9.29
CA LYS A 327 -16.13 -14.36 8.33
C LYS A 327 -16.64 -13.06 8.95
N ILE A 328 -15.99 -11.95 8.59
CA ILE A 328 -16.51 -10.61 8.84
C ILE A 328 -17.88 -10.49 8.16
N LYS A 329 -18.86 -9.93 8.86
CA LYS A 329 -20.18 -9.64 8.27
C LYS A 329 -20.14 -8.29 7.57
N CYS A 330 -20.53 -8.31 6.30
CA CYS A 330 -20.87 -7.17 5.45
C CYS A 330 -22.35 -7.25 5.11
#